data_AF-X1KXK0-F1
#
_entry.id   AF-X1KXK0-F1
#
_cell.length_a   1.000
_cell.length_b   1.000
_cell.length_c   1.000
_cell.angle_alpha   90.00
_cell.angle_beta   90.00
_cell.angle_gamma   90.00
#
_symmetry.space_group_name_H-M   'P 1'
#
loop_
_entity.id
_entity.type
_entity.pdbx_description
1 polymer ?
#
loop_
_entity_poly.entity_id
_entity_poly.type
_entity_poly.pdbx_seq_one_letter_code
_entity_poly.pdbx_strand_id
1 'polypeptide(L)'
;MCGVRSSAQISKISLRTFLLGAALGLVLAAPASAADCVMGSKAAPVEILSACSAIIDQSSNPNSDRVAALLVRADANARTSGGLTQALRDIDRAIALDGKNARAWRLRG
;
A
#
# COMPACT_ATOMS: atom_id res chain seq x y z
N MET A 1 -4.44 55.87 -6.13
CA MET A 1 -5.51 56.76 -5.63
C MET A 1 -6.77 56.49 -6.45
N CYS A 2 -7.84 56.04 -5.77
CA CYS A 2 -9.26 56.06 -6.19
C CYS A 2 -9.66 55.28 -7.47
N GLY A 3 -10.70 54.44 -7.52
CA GLY A 3 -11.75 54.11 -6.57
C GLY A 3 -12.73 53.07 -7.16
N VAL A 4 -13.04 52.07 -6.34
CA VAL A 4 -14.33 51.43 -5.99
C VAL A 4 -15.56 51.45 -6.94
N ARG A 5 -16.27 50.30 -6.89
CA ARG A 5 -17.74 50.00 -7.04
C ARG A 5 -18.11 49.26 -8.32
N SER A 6 -19.08 48.34 -8.37
CA SER A 6 -19.84 47.55 -7.40
C SER A 6 -20.70 46.57 -8.22
N SER A 7 -20.87 45.38 -7.68
CA SER A 7 -22.02 44.46 -7.70
C SER A 7 -23.21 44.63 -8.68
N ALA A 8 -23.72 43.45 -9.06
CA ALA A 8 -25.07 43.11 -9.55
C ALA A 8 -25.28 43.35 -11.07
N GLN A 9 -25.85 42.45 -11.86
CA GLN A 9 -27.02 41.62 -11.58
C GLN A 9 -27.04 40.28 -12.31
N ILE A 10 -27.68 39.35 -11.62
CA ILE A 10 -28.27 38.08 -12.04
C ILE A 10 -29.18 38.27 -13.26
N SER A 11 -29.25 37.22 -14.09
CA SER A 11 -30.38 36.82 -14.92
C SER A 11 -30.04 36.74 -16.40
N LYS A 12 -29.65 35.54 -16.85
CA LYS A 12 -30.01 35.00 -18.16
C LYS A 12 -30.19 33.49 -18.04
N ILE A 13 -31.39 33.09 -17.61
CA ILE A 13 -31.94 31.79 -17.97
C ILE A 13 -32.16 31.84 -19.49
N SER A 14 -31.37 31.09 -20.24
CA SER A 14 -31.75 30.72 -21.60
C SER A 14 -31.56 29.22 -21.74
N LEU A 15 -32.66 28.53 -21.49
CA LEU A 15 -32.86 27.12 -21.66
C LEU A 15 -33.02 26.84 -23.17
N ARG A 16 -31.98 26.31 -23.83
CA ARG A 16 -32.10 25.65 -25.15
C ARG A 16 -31.13 24.46 -25.27
N THR A 17 -31.68 23.30 -24.89
CA THR A 17 -31.71 22.03 -25.64
C THR A 17 -30.46 21.49 -26.36
N PHE A 18 -30.04 20.32 -25.86
CA PHE A 18 -29.75 19.06 -26.58
C PHE A 18 -28.42 18.91 -27.35
N LEU A 19 -27.49 18.18 -26.72
CA LEU A 19 -26.58 17.27 -27.43
C LEU A 19 -26.53 15.94 -26.67
N LEU A 20 -26.97 14.88 -27.34
CA LEU A 20 -26.75 13.49 -26.98
C LEU A 20 -25.27 13.15 -27.04
N GLY A 21 -24.80 12.31 -26.11
CA GLY A 21 -23.79 11.30 -26.40
C GLY A 21 -22.44 11.47 -25.70
N ALA A 22 -22.26 10.75 -24.59
CA ALA A 22 -21.19 9.77 -24.41
C ALA A 22 -21.22 9.30 -22.95
N ALA A 23 -21.48 8.02 -22.77
CA ALA A 23 -21.45 7.32 -21.49
C ALA A 23 -20.04 7.39 -20.86
N LEU A 24 -19.99 7.66 -19.56
CA LEU A 24 -18.88 7.22 -18.74
C LEU A 24 -19.45 6.64 -17.45
N GLY A 25 -19.76 5.35 -17.50
CA GLY A 25 -20.12 4.59 -16.31
C GLY A 25 -18.93 4.63 -15.36
N LEU A 26 -19.10 5.31 -14.23
CA LEU A 26 -18.14 5.29 -13.13
C LEU A 26 -18.23 3.90 -12.49
N VAL A 27 -17.46 2.94 -13.02
CA VAL A 27 -17.20 1.68 -12.32
C VAL A 27 -16.43 2.06 -11.05
N LEU A 28 -17.10 2.05 -9.91
CA LEU A 28 -16.43 1.94 -8.62
C LEU A 28 -15.73 0.58 -8.62
N ALA A 29 -14.46 0.56 -9.03
CA ALA A 29 -13.59 -0.53 -8.65
C ALA A 29 -13.51 -0.49 -7.12
N ALA A 30 -14.23 -1.40 -6.46
CA ALA A 30 -14.03 -1.64 -5.04
C ALA A 30 -12.52 -1.87 -4.85
N PRO A 31 -11.89 -1.27 -3.82
CA PRO A 31 -10.48 -1.55 -3.57
C PRO A 31 -10.38 -3.07 -3.40
N ALA A 32 -9.61 -3.72 -4.25
CA ALA A 32 -9.18 -5.08 -3.99
C ALA A 32 -8.61 -5.03 -2.58
N SER A 33 -9.23 -5.74 -1.64
CA SER A 33 -8.84 -5.73 -0.24
C SER A 33 -7.35 -6.02 -0.18
N ALA A 34 -6.55 -4.98 0.08
CA ALA A 34 -5.11 -5.14 0.15
C ALA A 34 -4.84 -6.15 1.25
N ALA A 35 -4.16 -7.25 0.93
CA ALA A 35 -3.85 -8.24 1.93
C ALA A 35 -3.07 -7.58 3.07
N ASP A 36 -3.43 -7.84 4.32
CA ASP A 36 -2.66 -7.33 5.44
C ASP A 36 -1.32 -8.05 5.55
N CYS A 37 -0.26 -7.33 5.95
CA CYS A 37 1.06 -7.90 6.23
C CYS A 37 1.05 -8.68 7.56
N VAL A 38 0.43 -9.85 7.55
CA VAL A 38 0.22 -10.68 8.74
C VAL A 38 0.79 -12.08 8.52
N MET A 39 1.52 -12.57 9.53
CA MET A 39 2.06 -13.94 9.54
C MET A 39 0.94 -14.96 9.34
N GLY A 40 1.19 -15.97 8.50
CA GLY A 40 0.22 -17.05 8.30
C GLY A 40 -0.98 -16.69 7.42
N SER A 41 -1.02 -15.49 6.84
CA SER A 41 -2.04 -15.09 5.86
C SER A 41 -2.20 -16.13 4.74
N LYS A 42 -3.44 -16.31 4.28
CA LYS A 42 -3.83 -17.20 3.17
C LYS A 42 -3.94 -16.47 1.83
N ALA A 43 -3.71 -15.15 1.83
CA ALA A 43 -3.65 -14.34 0.63
C ALA A 43 -2.56 -14.84 -0.32
N ALA A 44 -2.65 -14.45 -1.60
CA ALA A 44 -1.63 -14.82 -2.56
C ALA A 44 -0.28 -14.20 -2.16
N PRO A 45 0.86 -14.90 -2.33
CA PRO A 45 2.16 -14.37 -1.92
C PRO A 45 2.42 -12.95 -2.43
N VAL A 46 2.08 -12.67 -3.70
CA VAL A 46 2.27 -11.34 -4.31
C VAL A 46 1.56 -10.20 -3.56
N GLU A 47 0.39 -10.48 -2.99
CA GLU A 47 -0.38 -9.48 -2.23
C GLU A 47 0.29 -9.19 -0.89
N ILE A 48 0.76 -10.24 -0.19
CA ILE A 48 1.51 -10.12 1.07
C ILE A 48 2.84 -9.38 0.82
N LEU A 49 3.55 -9.72 -0.26
CA LEU A 49 4.81 -9.08 -0.63
C LEU A 49 4.64 -7.58 -0.83
N SER A 50 3.58 -7.17 -1.54
CA SER A 50 3.24 -5.75 -1.75
C SER A 50 2.96 -5.04 -0.43
N ALA A 51 2.06 -5.59 0.38
CA ALA A 51 1.66 -4.99 1.65
C ALA A 51 2.82 -4.84 2.64
N CYS A 52 3.64 -5.89 2.81
CA CYS A 52 4.80 -5.82 3.69
C CYS A 52 5.87 -4.84 3.19
N SER A 53 6.04 -4.70 1.87
CA SER A 53 7.03 -3.77 1.31
C SER A 53 6.70 -2.32 1.68
N ALA A 54 5.42 -1.92 1.65
CA ALA A 54 5.00 -0.59 2.09
C ALA A 54 5.40 -0.28 3.55
N ILE A 55 5.28 -1.26 4.46
CA ILE A 55 5.68 -1.11 5.87
C ILE A 55 7.21 -1.00 6.01
N ILE A 56 7.96 -1.83 5.26
CA ILE A 56 9.42 -1.91 5.34
C ILE A 56 10.09 -0.64 4.80
N ASP A 57 9.56 -0.11 3.71
CA ASP A 57 10.12 1.03 2.96
C ASP A 57 9.81 2.37 3.63
N GLN A 58 8.74 2.44 4.44
CA GLN A 58 8.45 3.59 5.26
C GLN A 58 9.38 3.62 6.50
N SER A 59 10.48 4.38 6.40
CA SER A 59 11.47 4.49 7.47
C SER A 59 10.96 5.18 8.74
N SER A 60 9.82 5.88 8.67
CA SER A 60 9.17 6.44 9.86
C SER A 60 8.49 5.37 10.72
N ASN A 61 8.28 4.16 10.20
CA ASN A 61 7.72 3.07 10.97
C ASN A 61 8.71 2.59 12.05
N PRO A 62 8.22 2.20 13.24
CA PRO A 62 9.05 1.60 14.27
C PRO A 62 9.86 0.41 13.75
N ASN A 63 11.07 0.22 14.28
CA ASN A 63 11.90 -0.93 13.94
C ASN A 63 11.18 -2.27 14.20
N SER A 64 10.37 -2.35 15.27
CA SER A 64 9.55 -3.55 15.56
C SER A 64 8.63 -3.93 14.42
N ASP A 65 7.98 -2.94 13.81
CA ASP A 65 6.98 -3.14 12.76
C ASP A 65 7.67 -3.52 11.45
N ARG A 66 8.80 -2.86 11.17
CA ARG A 66 9.65 -3.18 10.01
C ARG A 66 10.26 -4.57 10.13
N VAL A 67 10.70 -4.98 11.32
CA VAL A 67 11.18 -6.35 11.61
C VAL A 67 10.05 -7.36 11.41
N ALA A 68 8.87 -7.12 11.98
CA ALA A 68 7.73 -8.01 11.81
C ALA A 68 7.37 -8.17 10.32
N ALA A 69 7.29 -7.06 9.57
CA ALA A 69 7.01 -7.07 8.15
C ALA A 69 8.08 -7.81 7.33
N LEU A 70 9.37 -7.65 7.66
CA LEU A 70 10.45 -8.42 7.03
C LEU A 70 10.25 -9.94 7.24
N LEU A 71 9.89 -10.37 8.44
CA LEU A 71 9.68 -11.79 8.73
C LEU A 71 8.43 -12.35 8.04
N VAL A 72 7.35 -11.56 7.92
CA VAL A 72 6.16 -11.93 7.13
C VAL A 72 6.51 -12.02 5.65
N ARG A 73 7.26 -11.06 5.11
CA ARG A 73 7.68 -11.05 3.71
C ARG A 73 8.63 -12.23 3.41
N ALA A 74 9.49 -12.60 4.35
CA ALA A 74 10.33 -13.78 4.24
C ALA A 74 9.50 -15.06 4.16
N ASP A 75 8.49 -15.21 5.02
CA ASP A 75 7.57 -16.36 4.99
C ASP A 75 6.79 -16.42 3.66
N ALA A 76 6.32 -15.28 3.14
CA ALA A 76 5.65 -15.22 1.83
C ALA A 76 6.60 -15.63 0.69
N ASN A 77 7.84 -15.13 0.69
CA ASN A 77 8.86 -15.50 -0.30
C ASN A 77 9.19 -17.00 -0.24
N ALA A 78 9.30 -17.59 0.95
CA ALA A 78 9.60 -19.02 1.11
C ALA A 78 8.52 -19.95 0.51
N ARG A 79 7.29 -19.45 0.32
CA ARG A 79 6.19 -20.17 -0.34
C ARG A 79 6.24 -20.10 -1.86
N THR A 80 7.16 -19.32 -2.44
CA THR A 80 7.30 -19.17 -3.89
C THR A 80 8.45 -20.01 -4.43
N SER A 81 8.34 -20.49 -5.68
CA SER A 81 9.43 -21.21 -6.34
C SER A 81 10.67 -20.32 -6.46
N GLY A 82 11.79 -20.73 -5.87
CA GLY A 82 13.04 -19.97 -5.87
C GLY A 82 13.10 -18.79 -4.90
N GLY A 83 12.07 -18.53 -4.10
CA GLY A 83 12.02 -17.36 -3.21
C GLY A 83 12.89 -17.46 -1.95
N LEU A 84 13.51 -18.61 -1.68
CA LEU A 84 14.30 -18.83 -0.46
C LEU A 84 15.45 -17.82 -0.29
N THR A 85 16.14 -17.45 -1.38
CA THR A 85 17.22 -16.46 -1.31
C THR A 85 16.68 -15.08 -0.88
N GLN A 86 15.50 -14.69 -1.36
CA GLN A 86 14.86 -13.44 -0.92
C GLN A 86 14.40 -13.53 0.53
N ALA A 87 13.89 -14.68 0.96
CA ALA A 87 13.50 -14.91 2.34
C ALA A 87 14.68 -14.76 3.31
N LEU A 88 15.83 -15.38 3.00
CA LEU A 88 17.04 -15.25 3.80
C LEU A 88 17.54 -13.81 3.88
N ARG A 89 17.51 -13.07 2.75
CA ARG A 89 17.86 -11.63 2.75
C ARG A 89 16.96 -10.82 3.68
N ASP A 90 15.65 -11.08 3.68
CA ASP A 90 14.72 -10.38 4.57
C ASP A 90 14.95 -10.74 6.04
N ILE A 91 15.29 -11.99 6.34
CA ILE A 91 15.66 -12.44 7.70
C ILE A 91 16.96 -11.78 8.17
N ASP A 92 17.99 -11.73 7.33
CA ASP A 92 19.26 -11.07 7.66
C ASP A 92 19.06 -9.57 7.92
N ARG A 93 18.20 -8.90 7.13
CA ARG A 93 17.80 -7.51 7.39
C ARG A 93 17.05 -7.35 8.71
N ALA A 94 16.20 -8.31 9.06
CA ALA A 94 15.48 -8.29 10.34
C ALA A 94 16.44 -8.41 11.53
N ILE A 95 17.44 -9.29 11.43
CA ILE A 95 18.50 -9.45 12.44
C ILE A 95 19.38 -8.19 12.52
N ALA A 96 19.72 -7.58 11.38
CA ALA A 96 20.47 -6.33 11.38
C ALA A 96 19.71 -5.18 12.06
N LEU A 97 18.38 -5.18 11.98
CA LEU A 97 17.53 -4.16 12.56
C LEU A 97 17.21 -4.41 14.05
N ASP A 98 17.04 -5.68 14.43
CA ASP A 98 16.88 -6.14 15.81
C ASP A 98 17.60 -7.48 16.02
N GLY A 99 18.86 -7.39 16.45
CA GLY A 99 19.71 -8.55 16.67
C GLY A 99 19.24 -9.47 17.82
N LYS A 100 18.29 -9.01 18.64
CA LYS A 100 17.70 -9.79 19.75
C LYS A 100 16.42 -10.51 19.35
N ASN A 101 15.97 -10.37 18.10
CA ASN A 101 14.73 -10.99 17.65
C ASN A 101 14.88 -12.52 17.53
N ALA A 102 14.38 -13.25 18.54
CA ALA A 102 14.47 -14.70 18.59
C ALA A 102 13.76 -15.40 17.41
N ARG A 103 12.69 -14.81 16.85
CA ARG A 103 11.99 -15.37 15.69
C ARG A 103 12.87 -15.27 14.44
N ALA A 104 13.58 -14.15 14.25
CA ALA A 104 14.46 -13.97 13.10
C ALA A 104 15.58 -15.02 13.07
N TRP A 105 16.25 -15.25 14.21
CA TRP A 105 17.26 -16.31 14.32
C TRP A 105 16.69 -17.71 14.10
N ARG A 106 15.51 -18.01 14.65
CA ARG A 106 14.83 -19.30 14.40
C ARG A 106 14.51 -19.52 12.92
N LEU A 107 14.08 -18.49 12.21
CA LEU A 107 13.76 -18.58 10.78
C LEU A 107 15.02 -18.67 9.90
N ARG A 108 16.16 -18.16 10.39
CA ARG A 108 17.44 -18.21 9.67
C ARG A 108 18.03 -19.63 9.63
N GLY A 109 17.90 -20.39 10.72
CA GLY A 109 18.58 -21.67 10.94
C GLY A 109 19.78 -21.50 11.87
#